data_AF-A0A0S4Q109-F1
#
_entry.id   AF-A0A0S4Q109-F1
#
_cell.length_a   1.000
_cell.length_b   1.000
_cell.length_c   1.000
_cell.angle_alpha   90.00
_cell.angle_beta   90.00
_cell.angle_gamma   90.00
#
_symmetry.space_group_name_H-M   'P 1'
#
loop_
_entity.id
_entity.type
_entity.pdbx_description
1 polymer ?
#
loop_
_entity_poly.entity_id
_entity_poly.type
_entity_poly.pdbx_seq_one_letter_code
_entity_poly.pdbx_strand_id
1 'polypeptide(L)'
;MARLIVVKRIAFNVAPSIGTVLLVEGQRYEVSALNPHQRRDGKPTTLITWRGYCADCGQPFEQTSALTAKGLNRRCPQHRSPGHPVTTGGRQRKRRFLAARPPASPRLG
;
A
#
# COMPACT_ATOMS: atom_id res chain seq x y z
N MET A 1 -20.03 -14.33 13.89
CA MET A 1 -18.66 -13.78 13.78
C MET A 1 -18.17 -14.01 12.35
N ALA A 2 -17.90 -12.95 11.59
CA ALA A 2 -17.40 -13.10 10.22
C ALA A 2 -16.00 -13.71 10.24
N ARG A 3 -15.79 -14.79 9.49
CA ARG A 3 -14.50 -15.48 9.42
C ARG A 3 -13.54 -14.61 8.59
N LEU A 4 -12.47 -14.13 9.22
CA LEU A 4 -11.40 -13.42 8.51
C LEU A 4 -10.70 -14.41 7.57
N ILE A 5 -10.82 -14.18 6.26
CA ILE A 5 -10.10 -14.94 5.24
C ILE A 5 -8.73 -14.30 5.07
N VAL A 6 -7.67 -15.07 5.29
CA VAL A 6 -6.27 -14.61 5.14
C VAL A 6 -5.65 -15.29 3.92
N VAL A 7 -5.10 -14.48 3.01
CA VAL A 7 -4.40 -14.94 1.79
C VAL A 7 -2.96 -14.43 1.76
N LYS A 8 -2.11 -15.11 0.99
CA LYS A 8 -0.68 -14.75 0.82
C LYS A 8 -0.33 -14.17 -0.56
N ARG A 9 -1.28 -14.15 -1.50
CA ARG A 9 -1.09 -13.63 -2.86
C ARG A 9 -2.41 -13.12 -3.45
N ILE A 10 -2.32 -12.22 -4.43
CA ILE A 10 -3.46 -11.71 -5.21
C ILE A 10 -3.59 -12.55 -6.48
N ALA A 11 -4.33 -13.65 -6.37
CA ALA A 11 -4.62 -14.56 -7.47
C ALA A 11 -6.03 -15.13 -7.28
N PHE A 12 -7.03 -14.27 -7.47
CA PHE A 12 -8.43 -14.60 -7.27
C PHE A 12 -9.12 -14.89 -8.59
N ASN A 13 -9.91 -15.96 -8.63
CA ASN A 13 -10.80 -16.25 -9.76
C ASN A 13 -12.12 -15.47 -9.66
N VAL A 14 -12.51 -15.07 -8.45
CA VAL A 14 -13.72 -14.32 -8.13
C VAL A 14 -13.38 -13.22 -7.12
N ALA A 15 -14.17 -12.14 -7.08
CA ALA A 15 -13.91 -11.04 -6.16
C ALA A 15 -13.91 -11.51 -4.68
N PRO A 16 -12.88 -11.17 -3.88
CA PRO A 16 -12.83 -11.55 -2.47
C PRO A 16 -13.84 -10.74 -1.64
N SER A 17 -14.28 -11.28 -0.52
CA SER A 17 -15.17 -10.54 0.40
C SER A 17 -14.47 -9.33 1.02
N ILE A 18 -15.23 -8.27 1.31
CA ILE A 18 -14.78 -7.16 2.16
C ILE A 18 -14.26 -7.72 3.50
N GLY A 19 -13.14 -7.17 3.99
CA GLY A 19 -12.46 -7.66 5.19
C GLY A 19 -11.51 -8.84 4.95
N THR A 20 -11.40 -9.36 3.71
CA THR A 20 -10.35 -10.32 3.35
C THR A 20 -8.98 -9.68 3.57
N VAL A 21 -8.07 -10.42 4.20
CA VAL A 21 -6.74 -9.94 4.57
C VAL A 21 -5.69 -10.55 3.65
N LEU A 22 -4.88 -9.71 3.02
CA LEU A 22 -3.65 -10.12 2.35
C LEU A 22 -2.47 -9.88 3.30
N LEU A 23 -1.69 -10.93 3.56
CA LEU A 23 -0.44 -10.85 4.31
C LEU A 23 0.73 -11.18 3.38
N VAL A 24 1.53 -10.18 3.05
CA VAL A 24 2.70 -10.29 2.15
C VAL A 24 3.89 -9.62 2.80
N GLU A 25 5.00 -10.36 2.93
CA GLU A 25 6.27 -9.87 3.49
C GLU A 25 6.10 -9.15 4.84
N GLY A 26 5.22 -9.69 5.70
CA GLY A 26 4.92 -9.13 7.04
C GLY A 26 3.99 -7.91 7.04
N GLN A 27 3.58 -7.40 5.87
CA GLN A 27 2.64 -6.29 5.75
C GLN A 27 1.21 -6.80 5.57
N ARG A 28 0.28 -6.27 6.39
CA ARG A 28 -1.16 -6.53 6.31
C ARG A 28 -1.84 -5.52 5.39
N TYR A 29 -2.72 -6.03 4.53
CA TYR A 29 -3.70 -5.27 3.77
C TYR A 29 -5.08 -5.87 3.92
N GLU A 30 -6.11 -5.04 3.89
CA GLU A 30 -7.48 -5.46 4.02
C GLU A 30 -8.31 -4.95 2.85
N VAL A 31 -9.19 -5.78 2.31
CA VAL A 31 -10.13 -5.37 1.27
C VAL A 31 -11.12 -4.39 1.88
N SER A 32 -11.05 -3.12 1.48
CA SER A 32 -11.98 -2.05 1.91
C SER A 32 -13.13 -1.83 0.94
N ALA A 33 -12.93 -2.09 -0.36
CA ALA A 33 -13.97 -1.95 -1.38
C ALA A 33 -13.74 -2.85 -2.61
N LEU A 34 -14.80 -3.07 -3.36
CA LEU A 34 -14.79 -3.71 -4.68
C LEU A 34 -15.49 -2.79 -5.67
N ASN A 35 -14.78 -2.35 -6.70
CA ASN A 35 -15.30 -1.42 -7.69
C ASN A 35 -15.41 -2.10 -9.06
N PRO A 36 -16.60 -2.17 -9.67
CA PRO A 36 -16.75 -2.56 -11.07
C PRO A 36 -15.94 -1.62 -11.96
N HIS A 37 -15.24 -2.19 -12.94
CA HIS A 37 -14.41 -1.44 -13.88
C HIS A 37 -14.52 -2.05 -15.26
N GLN A 38 -14.47 -1.22 -16.30
CA GLN A 38 -14.43 -1.69 -17.66
C GLN A 38 -13.00 -1.58 -18.18
N ARG A 39 -12.44 -2.71 -18.62
CA ARG A 39 -11.12 -2.74 -19.25
C ARG A 39 -11.17 -2.04 -20.61
N ARG A 40 -10.00 -1.67 -21.14
CA ARG A 40 -9.86 -1.01 -22.45
C ARG A 40 -10.44 -1.83 -23.62
N ASP A 41 -10.49 -3.16 -23.49
CA ASP A 41 -11.11 -4.08 -24.46
C ASP A 41 -12.64 -4.21 -24.30
N GLY A 42 -13.26 -3.38 -23.45
CA GLY A 42 -14.70 -3.37 -23.19
C GLY A 42 -15.17 -4.43 -22.19
N LYS A 43 -14.30 -5.35 -21.75
CA LYS A 43 -14.69 -6.43 -20.83
C LYS A 43 -14.85 -5.91 -19.39
N PRO A 44 -15.89 -6.34 -18.66
CA PRO A 44 -16.03 -6.02 -17.24
C PRO A 44 -14.94 -6.70 -16.43
N THR A 45 -14.47 -6.01 -15.41
CA THR A 45 -13.55 -6.51 -14.38
C THR A 45 -13.90 -5.89 -13.04
N THR A 46 -13.32 -6.40 -11.97
CA THR A 46 -13.45 -5.82 -10.62
C THR A 46 -12.08 -5.34 -10.16
N LEU A 47 -12.03 -4.09 -9.71
CA LEU A 47 -10.90 -3.56 -8.98
C LEU A 47 -11.12 -3.74 -7.49
N ILE A 48 -10.11 -4.28 -6.82
CA ILE A 48 -10.08 -4.47 -5.37
C ILE A 48 -9.38 -3.25 -4.77
N THR A 49 -10.02 -2.55 -3.85
CA THR A 49 -9.38 -1.52 -3.03
C THR A 49 -8.83 -2.15 -1.76
N TRP A 50 -7.53 -1.98 -1.54
CA TRP A 50 -6.80 -2.47 -0.38
C TRP A 50 -6.44 -1.32 0.52
N ARG A 51 -6.78 -1.43 1.80
CA ARG A 51 -6.29 -0.54 2.86
C ARG A 51 -5.10 -1.20 3.56
N GLY A 52 -3.99 -0.48 3.67
CA GLY A 52 -2.79 -0.92 4.36
C GLY A 52 -2.12 0.22 5.12
N TYR A 53 -0.94 -0.06 5.68
CA TYR A 53 -0.12 0.91 6.39
C TYR A 53 1.27 0.98 5.75
N CYS A 54 1.79 2.18 5.58
CA CYS A 54 3.08 2.39 4.93
C CYS A 54 4.21 1.80 5.78
N ALA A 55 5.05 0.95 5.19
CA ALA A 55 6.18 0.34 5.88
C ALA A 55 7.24 1.35 6.35
N ASP A 56 7.30 2.55 5.74
CA ASP A 56 8.28 3.59 6.08
C ASP A 56 7.76 4.58 7.15
N CYS A 57 6.53 5.10 6.97
CA CYS A 57 5.99 6.14 7.85
C CYS A 57 4.83 5.70 8.74
N GLY A 58 4.31 4.48 8.55
CA GLY A 58 3.19 3.92 9.32
C GLY A 58 1.82 4.52 8.98
N GLN A 59 1.73 5.50 8.08
CA GLN A 59 0.46 6.12 7.74
C GLN A 59 -0.45 5.16 6.95
N PRO A 60 -1.77 5.16 7.21
CA PRO A 60 -2.71 4.39 6.42
C PRO A 60 -2.72 4.90 4.97
N PHE A 61 -2.87 3.99 4.03
CA PHE A 61 -3.06 4.34 2.63
C PHE A 61 -3.92 3.29 1.93
N GLU A 62 -4.49 3.70 0.79
CA GLU A 62 -5.25 2.81 -0.07
C GLU A 62 -4.55 2.65 -1.41
N GLN A 63 -4.75 1.49 -2.02
CA GLN A 63 -4.34 1.23 -3.39
C GLN A 63 -5.27 0.21 -4.04
N THR A 64 -5.38 0.26 -5.36
CA THR A 64 -6.22 -0.66 -6.13
C THR A 64 -5.41 -1.71 -6.86
N SER A 65 -6.00 -2.89 -7.05
CA SER A 65 -5.47 -3.93 -7.93
C SER A 65 -6.59 -4.62 -8.70
N ALA A 66 -6.24 -5.32 -9.78
CA ALA A 66 -7.14 -6.32 -10.38
C ALA A 66 -7.24 -7.57 -9.48
N LEU A 67 -8.07 -8.54 -9.90
CA LEU A 67 -8.22 -9.85 -9.25
C LEU A 67 -6.91 -10.67 -9.22
N THR A 68 -6.01 -10.40 -10.17
CA THR A 68 -4.67 -11.00 -10.23
C THR A 68 -3.63 -9.89 -10.32
N ALA A 69 -2.66 -9.90 -9.42
CA ALA A 69 -1.56 -8.93 -9.40
C ALA A 69 -0.29 -9.57 -8.84
N LYS A 70 0.87 -9.13 -9.33
CA LYS A 70 2.18 -9.61 -8.83
C LYS A 70 2.45 -9.19 -7.38
N GLY A 71 1.87 -8.07 -6.95
CA GLY A 71 2.04 -7.57 -5.60
C GLY A 71 1.45 -6.17 -5.44
N LEU A 72 1.47 -5.70 -4.20
CA LEU A 72 1.03 -4.38 -3.78
C LEU A 72 2.23 -3.52 -3.41
N ASN A 73 2.08 -2.20 -3.53
CA ASN A 73 3.09 -1.29 -2.99
C ASN A 73 3.01 -1.31 -1.48
N ARG A 74 4.17 -1.40 -0.84
CA ARG A 74 4.31 -1.41 0.63
C ARG A 74 4.40 -0.02 1.26
N ARG A 75 4.35 1.02 0.42
CA ARG A 75 4.52 2.41 0.82
C ARG A 75 3.39 3.26 0.29
N CYS A 76 3.01 4.27 1.04
CA CYS A 76 2.04 5.27 0.61
C CYS A 76 2.58 6.09 -0.58
N PRO A 77 1.71 6.80 -1.33
CA PRO A 77 2.12 7.59 -2.50
C PRO A 77 3.29 8.55 -2.24
N GLN A 78 3.36 9.15 -1.05
CA GLN A 78 4.43 10.07 -0.65
C GLN A 78 5.81 9.39 -0.55
N HIS A 79 5.85 8.12 -0.14
CA HIS A 79 7.10 7.36 0.06
C HIS A 79 7.31 6.29 -1.02
N ARG A 80 6.44 6.24 -2.04
CA ARG A 80 6.54 5.25 -3.11
C ARG A 80 7.85 5.47 -3.85
N SER A 81 8.69 4.46 -3.86
CA SER A 81 10.01 4.50 -4.49
C SER A 81 10.17 3.19 -5.28
N PRO A 82 9.66 3.14 -6.52
CA PRO A 82 9.73 1.96 -7.37
C PRO A 82 11.18 1.47 -7.52
N GLY A 83 11.40 0.16 -7.48
CA GLY A 83 12.74 -0.45 -7.62
C GLY A 83 13.64 -0.35 -6.39
N HIS A 84 13.28 0.44 -5.37
CA HIS A 84 14.05 0.52 -4.14
C HIS A 84 13.48 -0.41 -3.07
N PRO A 85 14.29 -1.33 -2.50
CA PRO A 85 13.81 -2.20 -1.43
C PRO A 85 13.36 -1.37 -0.22
N VAL A 86 12.40 -1.92 0.53
CA VAL A 86 12.05 -1.40 1.85
C VAL A 86 13.22 -1.67 2.78
N THR A 87 14.23 -0.79 2.74
CA THR A 87 15.38 -0.91 3.62
C THR A 87 15.00 -0.39 5.00
N THR A 88 15.51 -1.06 6.03
CA THR A 88 15.64 -0.54 7.41
C THR A 88 16.32 0.85 7.47
N GLY A 89 16.95 1.28 6.37
CA GLY A 89 17.56 2.60 6.17
C GLY A 89 16.58 3.78 6.16
N GLY A 90 15.26 3.58 6.04
CA GLY A 90 14.28 4.65 6.24
C GLY A 90 14.39 5.28 7.65
N ARG A 91 14.63 4.45 8.66
CA ARG A 91 14.88 4.91 10.05
C ARG A 91 16.18 5.70 10.15
N GLN A 92 17.23 5.31 9.42
CA GLN A 92 18.52 6.01 9.41
C GLN A 92 18.46 7.34 8.65
N ARG A 93 17.71 7.41 7.54
CA ARG A 93 17.42 8.66 6.82
C ARG A 93 16.58 9.62 7.67
N LYS A 94 15.54 9.14 8.35
CA LYS A 94 14.76 9.93 9.31
C LYS A 94 15.62 10.42 10.48
N ARG A 95 16.51 9.57 11.02
CA ARG A 95 17.49 9.99 12.05
C ARG A 95 18.45 11.06 11.54
N ARG A 96 18.99 10.94 10.32
CA ARG A 96 19.85 11.98 9.73
C ARG A 96 19.09 13.29 9.47
N PHE A 97 17.84 13.20 9.01
CA PHE A 97 17.00 14.37 8.76
C PHE A 97 16.61 15.09 10.07
N LEU A 98 16.25 14.34 11.12
CA LEU A 98 15.97 14.89 12.45
C LEU A 98 17.24 15.37 13.19
N ALA A 99 18.39 14.75 12.93
CA ALA A 99 19.68 15.14 13.51
C ALA A 99 20.36 16.29 12.76
N ALA A 100 19.97 16.56 11.52
CA ALA A 100 20.40 17.76 10.81
C ALA A 100 19.69 18.97 11.45
N ARG A 101 20.48 19.98 11.87
CA ARG A 101 19.91 21.27 12.29
C ARG A 101 19.04 21.78 11.13
N PRO A 102 17.78 22.19 11.37
CA PRO A 102 17.00 22.85 10.32
C PRO A 102 17.80 24.07 9.82
N PRO A 103 17.81 24.34 8.50
CA PRO A 103 18.43 25.55 7.99
C PRO A 103 17.80 26.75 8.70
N ALA A 104 18.63 27.65 9.21
CA ALA A 104 18.16 28.88 9.83
C ALA A 104 17.23 29.59 8.84
N SER A 105 15.98 29.80 9.23
CA SER A 105 15.01 30.53 8.42
C SER A 105 15.61 31.88 8.02
N PRO A 106 15.48 32.32 6.75
CA PRO A 106 15.87 33.67 6.39
C PRO A 106 14.95 34.63 7.16
N ARG A 107 15.57 35.52 7.95
CA ARG A 107 14.85 36.63 8.58
C ARG A 107 14.33 37.51 7.46
N LEU A 108 13.01 37.57 7.30
CA LEU A 108 12.37 38.61 6.52
C LEU A 108 12.61 39.92 7.28
N GLY A 109 13.33 40.85 6.64
CA GLY A 109 13.53 42.22 7.10
C GLY A 109 12.39 43.14 6.70
#